data_AF-A0AAF0XJF7-F1
#
_entry.id   AF-A0AAF0XJF7-F1
#
_cell.length_a   1.000
_cell.length_b   1.000
_cell.length_c   1.000
_cell.angle_alpha   90.00
_cell.angle_beta   90.00
_cell.angle_gamma   90.00
#
_symmetry.space_group_name_H-M   'P 1'
#
loop_
_entity.id
_entity.type
_entity.pdbx_description
1 polymer ?
#
loop_
_entity_poly.entity_id
_entity_poly.type
_entity_poly.pdbx_seq_one_letter_code
_entity_poly.pdbx_strand_id
1 'polypeptide(L)'
;MTINSMRWDGTVNSRVAQNCLLPMAVASRDGVTRLDQDQAAVDLHKKASAAAAAALGRFKDEIVHVHTKIVDIKNRDKKPVTISVDDVIRANIDVADLGN
;
A
#
# COMPACT_ATOMS: atom_id res chain seq x y z
N MET A 1 -15.36 -26.41 18.91
CA MET A 1 -14.22 -25.63 18.39
C MET A 1 -14.67 -24.20 18.25
N THR A 2 -14.26 -23.32 19.16
CA THR A 2 -14.67 -21.92 19.18
C THR A 2 -13.91 -21.17 18.08
N ILE A 3 -14.63 -20.80 17.03
CA ILE A 3 -14.15 -19.95 15.92
C ILE A 3 -14.06 -18.52 16.46
N ASN A 4 -13.01 -18.22 17.23
CA ASN A 4 -12.69 -16.84 17.54
C ASN A 4 -12.24 -16.18 16.23
N SER A 5 -13.14 -15.42 15.63
CA SER A 5 -12.79 -14.46 14.59
C SER A 5 -11.70 -13.58 15.16
N MET A 6 -10.50 -13.65 14.59
CA MET A 6 -9.40 -12.74 14.88
C MET A 6 -9.78 -11.35 14.35
N ARG A 7 -10.71 -10.69 15.02
CA ARG A 7 -10.99 -9.27 14.86
C ARG A 7 -9.96 -8.54 15.70
N TRP A 8 -8.82 -8.27 15.08
CA TRP A 8 -7.94 -7.23 15.59
C TRP A 8 -8.61 -5.89 15.27
N ASP A 9 -9.14 -5.22 16.29
CA ASP A 9 -9.60 -3.83 16.21
C ASP A 9 -8.47 -2.84 16.50
N GLY A 10 -7.24 -3.36 16.63
CA GLY A 10 -6.16 -2.68 17.32
C GLY A 10 -5.81 -1.38 16.64
N THR A 11 -6.07 -0.28 17.33
CA THR A 11 -5.32 0.94 17.07
C THR A 11 -3.85 0.65 17.36
N VAL A 12 -2.96 1.18 16.52
CA VAL A 12 -1.52 1.03 16.72
C VAL A 12 -1.19 1.57 18.10
N ASN A 13 -0.53 0.75 18.93
CA ASN A 13 -0.04 1.18 20.23
C ASN A 13 0.78 2.47 20.04
N SER A 14 0.34 3.57 20.65
CA SER A 14 0.93 4.90 20.43
C SER A 14 2.42 4.96 20.77
N ARG A 15 2.89 4.15 21.72
CA ARG A 15 4.33 4.04 22.04
C ARG A 15 5.12 3.31 20.95
N VAL A 16 4.51 2.32 20.28
CA VAL A 16 5.12 1.63 19.13
C VAL A 16 5.14 2.56 17.92
N ALA A 17 4.05 3.29 17.64
CA ALA A 17 4.03 4.29 16.59
C ALA A 17 5.06 5.41 16.81
N GLN A 18 5.19 5.90 18.05
CA GLN A 18 6.14 6.97 18.37
C GLN A 18 7.61 6.52 18.26
N ASN A 19 7.95 5.32 18.72
CA ASN A 19 9.35 4.86 18.69
C ASN A 19 9.75 4.19 17.37
N CYS A 20 8.81 3.64 16.60
CA CYS A 20 9.12 2.91 15.37
C CYS A 20 8.76 3.69 14.10
N LEU A 21 7.83 4.66 14.12
CA LEU A 21 7.41 5.37 12.91
C LEU A 21 7.93 6.82 12.84
N LEU A 22 7.95 7.56 13.96
CA LEU A 22 8.42 8.95 13.98
C LEU A 22 9.95 9.14 13.79
N PRO A 23 10.84 8.30 14.35
CA PRO A 23 12.29 8.52 14.24
C PRO A 23 12.95 7.93 12.98
N MET A 24 12.20 7.37 12.02
CA MET A 24 12.80 6.76 10.81
C MET A 24 13.12 7.75 9.68
N ALA A 25 12.74 9.02 9.80
CA ALA A 25 13.03 10.02 8.78
C ALA A 25 14.53 10.36 8.76
N VAL A 26 15.27 9.79 7.80
CA VAL A 26 16.73 9.95 7.67
C VAL A 26 17.16 10.94 6.57
N ALA A 27 16.22 11.40 5.74
CA ALA A 27 16.53 12.21 4.55
C ALA A 27 17.40 13.43 4.87
N SER A 28 17.03 14.21 5.89
CA SER A 28 17.78 15.39 6.32
C SER A 28 19.16 15.08 6.91
N ARG A 29 19.35 13.88 7.49
CA ARG A 29 20.64 13.44 8.05
C ARG A 29 21.61 13.05 6.94
N ASP A 30 21.11 12.38 5.92
CA ASP A 30 21.92 11.77 4.85
C ASP A 30 21.97 12.65 3.58
N GLY A 31 21.42 13.86 3.63
CA GLY A 31 21.46 14.84 2.53
C GLY A 31 20.56 14.48 1.34
N VAL A 32 19.55 13.64 1.54
CA VAL A 32 18.59 13.23 0.48
C VAL A 32 17.60 14.37 0.24
N THR A 33 17.53 14.86 -1.01
CA THR A 33 16.67 15.99 -1.34
C THR A 33 15.19 15.57 -1.43
N ARG A 34 14.28 16.54 -1.43
CA ARG A 34 12.85 16.28 -1.68
C ARG A 34 12.64 15.67 -3.07
N LEU A 35 13.35 16.18 -4.06
CA LEU A 35 13.30 15.70 -5.44
C LEU A 35 13.74 14.23 -5.55
N ASP A 36 14.82 13.84 -4.85
CA ASP A 36 15.28 12.44 -4.84
C ASP A 36 14.21 11.49 -4.28
N GLN A 37 13.52 11.92 -3.21
CA GLN A 37 12.43 11.14 -2.61
C GLN A 37 11.24 10.98 -3.55
N ASP A 38 10.85 12.07 -4.22
CA ASP A 38 9.71 12.05 -5.15
C ASP A 38 10.01 11.27 -6.42
N GLN A 39 11.23 11.42 -6.96
CA GLN A 39 11.66 10.63 -8.12
C GLN A 39 11.67 9.14 -7.79
N ALA A 40 12.17 8.77 -6.60
CA ALA A 40 12.16 7.37 -6.16
C ALA A 40 10.73 6.81 -6.03
N ALA A 41 9.78 7.62 -5.54
CA ALA A 41 8.37 7.22 -5.44
C ALA A 41 7.73 7.03 -6.84
N VAL A 42 7.97 7.94 -7.78
CA VAL A 42 7.48 7.84 -9.16
C VAL A 42 8.05 6.59 -9.84
N ASP A 43 9.35 6.36 -9.72
CA ASP A 43 10.02 5.21 -10.32
C ASP A 43 9.49 3.89 -9.75
N LEU A 44 9.22 3.83 -8.44
CA LEU A 44 8.63 2.68 -7.78
C LEU A 44 7.26 2.34 -8.38
N HIS A 45 6.38 3.33 -8.50
CA HIS A 45 5.03 3.13 -9.05
C HIS A 45 5.06 2.74 -10.52
N LYS A 46 5.96 3.32 -11.32
CA LYS A 46 6.16 2.93 -12.73
C LYS A 46 6.63 1.48 -12.85
N LYS A 47 7.60 1.06 -12.03
CA LYS A 47 8.09 -0.33 -12.00
C LYS A 47 6.99 -1.30 -11.56
N ALA A 48 6.25 -0.97 -10.51
CA ALA A 48 5.16 -1.80 -10.00
C ALA A 48 4.03 -1.93 -11.04
N SER A 49 3.67 -0.83 -11.72
CA SER A 49 2.67 -0.85 -12.80
C SER A 49 3.12 -1.71 -13.97
N ALA A 50 4.36 -1.59 -14.41
CA ALA A 50 4.92 -2.43 -15.47
C ALA A 50 4.97 -3.92 -15.06
N ALA A 51 5.32 -4.21 -13.81
CA ALA A 51 5.34 -5.57 -13.26
C ALA A 51 3.94 -6.21 -13.22
N ALA A 52 2.92 -5.43 -12.84
CA ALA A 52 1.53 -5.86 -12.82
C ALA A 52 0.96 -6.06 -14.24
N ALA A 53 1.36 -5.21 -15.20
CA ALA A 53 0.87 -5.25 -16.59
C ALA A 53 1.55 -6.29 -17.48
N ALA A 54 2.66 -6.90 -17.04
CA ALA A 54 3.35 -7.94 -17.80
C ALA A 54 2.42 -9.11 -18.13
N ALA A 55 2.60 -9.77 -19.29
CA ALA A 55 1.69 -10.82 -19.79
C ALA A 55 1.42 -11.95 -18.79
N LEU A 56 2.43 -12.32 -17.99
CA LEU A 56 2.27 -13.29 -16.90
C LEU A 56 2.09 -12.64 -15.52
N GLY A 57 2.23 -11.32 -15.37
CA GLY A 57 2.09 -10.56 -14.13
C GLY A 57 3.09 -11.01 -13.08
N ARG A 58 4.14 -10.22 -12.80
CA ARG A 58 5.26 -10.67 -11.95
C ARG A 58 4.86 -11.01 -10.51
N PHE A 59 3.68 -10.54 -10.07
CA PHE A 59 3.15 -10.77 -8.74
C PHE A 59 2.26 -12.02 -8.63
N LYS A 60 1.89 -12.68 -9.74
CA LYS A 60 0.92 -13.79 -9.72
C LYS A 60 1.40 -15.00 -8.93
N ASP A 61 2.69 -15.25 -8.91
CA ASP A 61 3.27 -16.42 -8.24
C ASP A 61 3.40 -16.23 -6.72
N GLU A 62 3.43 -14.98 -6.24
CA GLU A 62 3.62 -14.65 -4.82
C GLU A 62 2.36 -14.14 -4.11
N ILE A 63 1.40 -13.53 -4.84
CA ILE A 63 0.16 -13.05 -4.24
C ILE A 63 -0.83 -14.20 -4.01
N VAL A 64 -1.11 -14.45 -2.73
CA VAL A 64 -2.21 -15.34 -2.32
C VAL A 64 -3.54 -14.58 -2.41
N HIS A 65 -4.52 -15.17 -3.11
CA HIS A 65 -5.82 -14.56 -3.32
C HIS A 65 -6.63 -14.54 -2.01
N VAL A 66 -7.19 -13.37 -1.68
CA VAL A 66 -8.02 -13.20 -0.48
C VAL A 66 -9.48 -13.03 -0.90
N HIS A 67 -10.32 -14.00 -0.54
CA HIS A 67 -11.76 -13.94 -0.75
C HIS A 67 -12.43 -13.21 0.43
N THR A 68 -13.03 -12.05 0.17
CA THR A 68 -13.62 -11.20 1.20
C THR A 68 -14.85 -10.45 0.67
N LYS A 69 -15.34 -9.46 1.41
CA LYS A 69 -16.46 -8.60 1.02
C LYS A 69 -16.06 -7.13 1.19
N ILE A 70 -16.35 -6.32 0.17
CA ILE A 70 -16.25 -4.85 0.28
C ILE A 70 -17.62 -4.30 0.68
N VAL A 71 -17.62 -3.39 1.66
CA VAL A 71 -18.82 -2.67 2.09
C VAL A 71 -18.85 -1.33 1.34
N ASP A 72 -19.92 -1.10 0.58
CA ASP A 72 -20.13 0.17 -0.09
C ASP A 72 -20.44 1.26 0.95
N ILE A 73 -19.73 2.38 0.87
CA ILE A 73 -19.83 3.49 1.83
C ILE A 73 -21.21 4.16 1.79
N LYS A 74 -21.86 4.18 0.62
CA LYS A 74 -23.13 4.91 0.43
C LYS A 74 -24.34 4.13 0.93
N ASN A 75 -24.41 2.84 0.64
CA ASN A 75 -25.61 2.04 0.92
C ASN A 75 -25.39 0.86 1.88
N ARG A 76 -24.14 0.65 2.35
CA ARG A 76 -23.72 -0.45 3.24
C ARG A 76 -23.92 -1.86 2.69
N ASP A 77 -24.11 -2.01 1.39
CA ASP A 77 -24.19 -3.32 0.75
C ASP A 77 -22.84 -4.05 0.80
N LYS A 78 -22.89 -5.36 1.04
CA LYS A 78 -21.70 -6.23 1.08
C LYS A 78 -21.56 -7.00 -0.23
N LYS A 79 -20.58 -6.62 -1.04
CA LYS A 79 -20.28 -7.31 -2.31
C LYS A 79 -19.12 -8.29 -2.11
N PRO A 80 -19.27 -9.58 -2.45
CA PRO A 80 -18.16 -10.53 -2.41
C PRO A 80 -17.12 -10.16 -3.48
N VAL A 81 -15.85 -10.17 -3.11
CA VAL A 81 -14.72 -9.84 -3.99
C VAL A 81 -13.56 -10.80 -3.73
N THR A 82 -12.73 -11.00 -4.75
CA THR A 82 -11.42 -11.64 -4.58
C THR A 82 -10.35 -10.57 -4.80
N ILE A 83 -9.51 -10.34 -3.79
CA ILE A 83 -8.38 -9.42 -3.87
C ILE A 83 -7.17 -10.23 -4.31
N SER A 84 -6.58 -9.87 -5.45
CA SER A 84 -5.46 -10.58 -6.08
C SER A 84 -4.38 -9.65 -6.66
N VAL A 85 -4.54 -8.34 -6.46
CA VAL A 85 -3.65 -7.30 -6.95
C VAL A 85 -3.58 -6.18 -5.93
N ASP A 86 -2.43 -5.51 -5.87
CA ASP A 86 -2.23 -4.33 -5.02
C ASP A 86 -3.00 -3.13 -5.57
N ASP A 87 -3.89 -2.56 -4.75
CA ASP A 87 -4.72 -1.40 -5.11
C ASP A 87 -4.00 -0.05 -4.95
N VAL A 88 -2.78 -0.06 -4.40
CA VAL A 88 -1.98 1.14 -4.09
C VAL A 88 -1.16 1.64 -5.28
N ILE A 89 -1.03 0.87 -6.37
CA ILE A 89 -0.23 1.24 -7.53
C ILE A 89 -0.92 2.40 -8.28
N ARG A 90 -0.17 3.46 -8.60
CA ARG A 90 -0.63 4.63 -9.36
C ARG A 90 0.18 4.75 -10.65
N ALA A 91 -0.36 4.30 -11.77
CA ALA A 91 0.40 4.23 -13.04
C ALA A 91 0.78 5.61 -13.62
N ASN A 92 -0.05 6.62 -13.38
CA ASN A 92 0.08 7.95 -13.97
C ASN A 92 0.68 9.00 -13.02
N ILE A 93 1.43 8.55 -12.00
CA ILE A 93 2.04 9.46 -11.03
C ILE A 93 3.26 10.18 -11.62
N ASP A 94 3.37 11.47 -11.35
CA ASP A 94 4.53 12.29 -11.67
C ASP A 94 5.03 13.07 -10.45
N VAL A 95 6.27 13.59 -10.51
CA VAL A 95 6.89 14.37 -9.42
C VAL A 95 6.04 15.61 -9.11
N ALA A 96 5.42 16.21 -10.13
CA ALA A 96 4.52 17.35 -9.95
C ALA A 96 3.29 17.02 -9.08
N ASP A 97 2.83 15.77 -9.08
CA ASP A 97 1.69 15.34 -8.24
C ASP A 97 2.08 15.17 -6.76
N LEU A 98 3.38 15.00 -6.48
CA LEU A 98 3.93 14.72 -5.15
C LEU A 98 4.46 15.98 -4.44
N GLY A 99 4.66 17.08 -5.16
CA GLY A 99 5.36 18.28 -4.68
C GLY A 99 4.54 19.29 -3.87
N ASN A 100 3.32 18.95 -3.44
CA ASN A 100 2.44 19.86 -2.66
C ASN A 100 2.60 19.70 -1.15
#